data_AF-A0A1G0XLN1-F1
#
_entry.id   AF-A0A1G0XLN1-F1
#
_cell.length_a   1.000
_cell.length_b   1.000
_cell.length_c   1.000
_cell.angle_alpha   90.00
_cell.angle_beta   90.00
_cell.angle_gamma   90.00
#
_symmetry.space_group_name_H-M   'P 1'
#
loop_
_entity.id
_entity.type
_entity.pdbx_description
1 polymer ?
#
loop_
_entity_poly.entity_id
_entity_poly.type
_entity_poly.pdbx_seq_one_letter_code
_entity_poly.pdbx_strand_id
1 'polypeptide(L)'
;MNGNNWIRINIASETVSTIKFTSDLSKNFDSDLDYWKWFIIALHNAVQNIIVMSLRSINNIPIMEEKDSKKWLKAYWENKPLPKYKIKSLPQLFRQLKKNYEKFNLVDKFPPNSTLDWSLKQIHNYRNLFLHFIPAGVSLSKINIIRVGLDCMKLIKSLLFESGRINFNNHEYKILKNSIKTIDATLDIQKKKYNCCNDILY
;
A
#
# COMPACT_ATOMS: atom_id res chain seq x y z
N MET A 1 -13.43 -36.75 -0.44
CA MET A 1 -12.87 -35.74 0.48
C MET A 1 -11.49 -35.37 -0.06
N ASN A 2 -11.38 -34.34 -0.90
CA ASN A 2 -10.13 -34.07 -1.62
C ASN A 2 -9.48 -32.75 -1.16
N GLY A 3 -8.39 -32.91 -0.41
CA GLY A 3 -7.17 -32.10 -0.35
C GLY A 3 -7.24 -30.58 -0.48
N ASN A 4 -7.11 -29.88 0.66
CA ASN A 4 -6.03 -28.91 0.88
C ASN A 4 -6.02 -28.40 2.33
N ASN A 5 -5.20 -29.00 3.20
CA ASN A 5 -4.90 -28.48 4.55
C ASN A 5 -3.89 -27.30 4.51
N TRP A 6 -3.70 -26.67 3.36
CA TRP A 6 -2.69 -25.63 3.15
C TRP A 6 -3.34 -24.36 2.59
N ILE A 7 -3.14 -23.25 3.30
CA ILE A 7 -3.51 -21.93 2.83
C ILE A 7 -2.38 -21.43 1.94
N ARG A 8 -2.66 -21.18 0.66
CA ARG A 8 -1.72 -20.58 -0.28
C ARG A 8 -2.07 -19.11 -0.47
N ILE A 9 -1.13 -18.23 -0.12
CA ILE A 9 -1.27 -16.79 -0.29
C ILE A 9 -0.17 -16.34 -1.25
N ASN A 10 -0.56 -15.63 -2.30
CA ASN A 10 0.37 -14.92 -3.17
C ASN A 10 0.04 -13.43 -3.17
N ILE A 11 0.98 -12.61 -3.66
CA ILE A 11 0.84 -11.15 -3.63
C ILE A 11 -0.40 -10.63 -4.38
N ALA A 12 -0.84 -11.30 -5.46
CA ALA A 12 -2.01 -10.88 -6.21
C ALA A 12 -3.28 -11.14 -5.38
N SER A 13 -3.46 -12.37 -4.90
CA SER A 13 -4.59 -12.73 -4.01
C SER A 13 -4.61 -11.89 -2.73
N GLU A 14 -3.43 -11.59 -2.17
CA GLU A 14 -3.29 -10.80 -0.96
C GLU A 14 -3.58 -9.32 -1.20
N THR A 15 -3.24 -8.80 -2.37
CA THR A 15 -3.60 -7.44 -2.77
C THR A 15 -5.11 -7.28 -2.83
N VAL A 16 -5.80 -8.20 -3.50
CA VAL A 16 -7.27 -8.19 -3.61
C VAL A 16 -7.92 -8.30 -2.23
N SER A 17 -7.48 -9.25 -1.41
CA SER A 17 -8.04 -9.44 -0.07
C SER A 17 -7.76 -8.26 0.85
N THR A 18 -6.57 -7.67 0.79
CA THR A 18 -6.20 -6.52 1.64
C THR A 18 -6.96 -5.27 1.25
N ILE A 19 -7.15 -4.99 -0.05
CA ILE A 19 -7.96 -3.84 -0.49
C ILE A 19 -9.43 -4.03 -0.11
N LYS A 20 -9.98 -5.25 -0.27
CA LYS A 20 -11.33 -5.58 0.19
C LYS A 20 -11.45 -5.37 1.71
N PHE A 21 -10.50 -5.89 2.48
CA PHE A 21 -10.50 -5.75 3.94
C PHE A 21 -10.37 -4.28 4.38
N THR A 22 -9.54 -3.49 3.69
CA THR A 22 -9.42 -2.04 3.90
C THR A 22 -10.77 -1.34 3.69
N SER A 23 -11.54 -1.76 2.68
CA SER A 23 -12.90 -1.27 2.45
C SER A 23 -13.88 -1.67 3.53
N ASP A 24 -13.77 -2.87 4.10
CA ASP A 24 -14.66 -3.31 5.16
C ASP A 24 -14.36 -2.57 6.48
N LEU A 25 -13.09 -2.28 6.75
CA LEU A 25 -12.67 -1.45 7.88
C LEU A 25 -13.16 -0.01 7.74
N SER A 26 -13.07 0.58 6.54
CA SER A 26 -13.45 1.99 6.34
C SER A 26 -14.93 2.25 6.64
N LYS A 27 -15.82 1.29 6.33
CA LYS A 27 -17.26 1.40 6.62
C LYS A 27 -17.57 1.58 8.11
N ASN A 28 -16.63 1.22 8.99
CA ASN A 28 -16.82 1.14 10.43
C ASN A 28 -16.05 2.24 11.19
N PHE A 29 -15.57 3.30 10.52
CA PHE A 29 -14.84 4.38 11.19
C PHE A 29 -15.60 5.10 12.31
N ASP A 30 -16.93 5.09 12.26
CA ASP A 30 -17.78 5.75 13.25
C ASP A 30 -18.24 4.81 14.37
N SER A 31 -17.98 3.51 14.28
CA SER A 31 -18.37 2.55 15.32
C SER A 31 -17.30 2.35 16.40
N ASP A 32 -16.02 2.30 16.03
CA ASP A 32 -14.90 2.12 16.97
C ASP A 32 -13.61 2.80 16.46
N LEU A 33 -12.79 3.32 17.39
CA LEU A 33 -11.46 3.85 17.12
C LEU A 33 -10.49 2.80 16.57
N ASP A 34 -10.65 1.53 16.95
CA ASP A 34 -9.77 0.45 16.48
C ASP A 34 -9.84 0.25 14.95
N TYR A 35 -10.97 0.58 14.32
CA TYR A 35 -11.08 0.54 12.86
C TYR A 35 -10.12 1.49 12.16
N TRP A 36 -9.78 2.64 12.77
CA TRP A 36 -8.78 3.56 12.22
C TRP A 36 -7.38 2.95 12.21
N LYS A 37 -7.00 2.30 13.32
CA LYS A 37 -5.72 1.59 13.46
C LYS A 37 -5.60 0.49 12.41
N TRP A 38 -6.60 -0.39 12.34
CA TRP A 38 -6.57 -1.50 11.40
C TRP A 38 -6.64 -1.03 9.95
N PHE A 39 -7.38 0.04 9.67
CA PHE A 39 -7.42 0.64 8.34
C PHE A 39 -6.03 1.14 7.91
N ILE A 40 -5.30 1.81 8.80
CA ILE A 40 -3.93 2.28 8.50
C ILE A 40 -3.01 1.10 8.17
N ILE A 41 -3.08 0.02 8.95
CA ILE A 41 -2.27 -1.18 8.72
C ILE A 41 -2.64 -1.84 7.40
N ALA A 42 -3.93 -2.03 7.13
CA ALA A 42 -4.41 -2.66 5.91
C ALA A 42 -4.08 -1.81 4.67
N LEU A 43 -4.28 -0.49 4.74
CA LEU A 43 -3.95 0.43 3.66
C LEU A 43 -2.44 0.49 3.40
N HIS A 44 -1.60 0.48 4.45
CA HIS A 44 -0.14 0.39 4.30
C HIS A 44 0.25 -0.87 3.51
N ASN A 45 -0.30 -2.02 3.91
CA ASN A 45 -0.06 -3.29 3.23
C ASN A 45 -0.55 -3.28 1.79
N ALA A 46 -1.74 -2.72 1.52
CA ALA A 46 -2.29 -2.59 0.17
C ALA A 46 -1.38 -1.75 -0.74
N VAL A 47 -0.96 -0.57 -0.27
CA VAL A 47 -0.04 0.30 -1.04
C VAL A 47 1.28 -0.40 -1.29
N GLN A 48 1.86 -1.05 -0.27
CA GLN A 48 3.13 -1.75 -0.41
C GLN A 48 3.02 -2.88 -1.44
N ASN A 49 1.96 -3.69 -1.39
CA ASN A 49 1.75 -4.78 -2.32
C ASN A 49 1.61 -4.27 -3.76
N ILE A 50 0.86 -3.20 -3.98
CA ILE A 50 0.71 -2.58 -5.30
C ILE A 50 2.05 -2.06 -5.83
N ILE A 51 2.84 -1.33 -5.04
CA ILE A 51 4.16 -0.86 -5.48
C ILE A 51 5.09 -2.03 -5.79
N VAL A 52 5.08 -3.07 -4.95
CA VAL A 52 5.86 -4.29 -5.19
C VAL A 52 5.46 -4.93 -6.52
N MET A 53 4.16 -5.08 -6.79
CA MET A 53 3.67 -5.63 -8.06
C MET A 53 4.08 -4.74 -9.26
N SER A 54 4.00 -3.42 -9.14
CA SER A 54 4.44 -2.50 -10.21
C SER A 54 5.94 -2.53 -10.49
N LEU A 55 6.75 -2.83 -9.47
CA LEU A 55 8.22 -2.93 -9.57
C LEU A 55 8.69 -4.31 -10.06
N ARG A 56 7.94 -5.37 -9.76
CA ARG A 56 8.22 -6.74 -10.18
C ARG A 56 7.86 -6.89 -11.64
N SER A 57 8.84 -6.60 -12.50
CA SER A 57 8.79 -7.01 -13.90
C SER A 57 9.29 -8.46 -14.00
N ILE A 58 10.54 -8.68 -14.42
CA ILE A 58 11.09 -10.03 -14.68
C ILE A 58 11.64 -10.69 -13.41
N ASN A 59 12.07 -9.91 -12.42
CA ASN A 59 12.68 -10.44 -11.20
C ASN A 59 12.40 -9.57 -9.96
N ASN A 60 12.78 -10.07 -8.79
CA ASN A 60 12.53 -9.41 -7.51
C ASN A 60 13.67 -8.46 -7.09
N ILE A 61 14.73 -8.30 -7.88
CA ILE A 61 15.89 -7.47 -7.51
C ILE A 61 15.48 -6.01 -7.21
N PRO A 62 14.58 -5.36 -7.98
CA PRO A 62 14.19 -3.98 -7.71
C PRO A 62 13.57 -3.77 -6.32
N ILE A 63 12.96 -4.79 -5.73
CA ILE A 63 12.28 -4.69 -4.44
C ILE A 63 13.15 -5.09 -3.25
N MET A 64 14.31 -5.72 -3.47
CA MET A 64 15.22 -6.19 -2.42
C MET A 64 15.98 -5.04 -1.76
N GLU A 65 16.33 -5.18 -0.48
CA GLU A 65 17.37 -4.34 0.12
C GLU A 65 18.70 -4.51 -0.63
N GLU A 66 19.49 -3.44 -0.73
CA GLU A 66 20.70 -3.43 -1.58
C GLU A 66 21.73 -4.49 -1.17
N LYS A 67 21.90 -4.72 0.14
CA LYS A 67 22.78 -5.77 0.66
C LYS A 67 22.32 -7.16 0.24
N ASP A 68 21.01 -7.38 0.18
CA ASP A 68 20.43 -8.68 -0.17
C ASP A 68 20.44 -8.87 -1.68
N SER A 69 20.19 -7.83 -2.48
CA SER A 69 20.30 -7.91 -3.94
C SER A 69 21.72 -8.26 -4.38
N LYS A 70 22.75 -7.70 -3.73
CA LYS A 70 24.17 -8.03 -4.02
C LYS A 70 24.48 -9.49 -3.71
N LYS A 71 24.07 -9.99 -2.54
CA LYS A 71 24.24 -11.40 -2.14
C LYS A 71 23.49 -12.34 -3.07
N TRP A 72 22.25 -12.00 -3.42
CA TRP A 72 21.40 -12.80 -4.28
C TRP A 72 21.99 -12.90 -5.69
N LEU A 73 22.44 -11.78 -6.28
CA LEU A 73 23.10 -11.77 -7.58
C LEU A 73 24.38 -12.60 -7.57
N LYS A 74 25.23 -12.44 -6.55
CA LYS A 74 26.45 -13.24 -6.43
C LYS A 74 26.14 -14.75 -6.41
N ALA A 75 25.18 -15.18 -5.60
CA ALA A 75 24.77 -16.58 -5.55
C ALA A 75 24.22 -17.08 -6.90
N TYR A 76 23.44 -16.25 -7.60
CA TYR A 76 22.92 -16.55 -8.93
C TYR A 76 24.04 -16.80 -9.95
N TRP A 77 25.02 -15.89 -10.04
CA TRP A 77 26.15 -16.02 -10.97
C TRP A 77 27.08 -17.19 -10.63
N GLU A 78 27.20 -17.56 -9.36
CA GLU A 78 28.01 -18.68 -8.90
C GLU A 78 27.26 -20.03 -8.92
N ASN A 79 26.03 -20.09 -9.44
CA ASN A 79 25.15 -21.28 -9.40
C ASN A 79 25.00 -21.89 -7.99
N LYS A 80 24.95 -21.02 -6.98
CA LYS A 80 24.75 -21.41 -5.57
C LYS A 80 23.29 -21.28 -5.16
N PRO A 81 22.87 -21.94 -4.06
CA PRO A 81 21.54 -21.75 -3.49
C PRO A 81 21.23 -20.27 -3.24
N LEU A 82 20.08 -19.81 -3.71
CA LEU A 82 19.69 -18.41 -3.62
C LEU A 82 19.32 -18.06 -2.17
N PRO A 83 19.90 -16.99 -1.59
CA PRO A 83 19.62 -16.62 -0.22
C PRO A 83 18.22 -16.03 -0.08
N LYS A 84 17.66 -16.13 1.13
CA LYS A 84 16.48 -15.33 1.52
C LYS A 84 16.85 -13.85 1.50
N TYR A 85 15.88 -13.00 1.18
CA TYR A 85 16.07 -11.55 1.09
C TYR A 85 14.96 -10.81 1.84
N LYS A 86 15.27 -9.60 2.28
CA LYS A 86 14.30 -8.62 2.77
C LYS A 86 13.92 -7.66 1.65
N ILE A 87 12.66 -7.24 1.65
CA ILE A 87 12.19 -6.17 0.77
C ILE A 87 12.50 -4.81 1.38
N LYS A 88 12.68 -3.81 0.52
CA LYS A 88 12.78 -2.39 0.88
C LYS A 88 11.56 -1.94 1.69
N SER A 89 11.75 -0.94 2.56
CA SER A 89 10.64 -0.26 3.24
C SER A 89 9.72 0.47 2.25
N LEU A 90 8.48 0.78 2.64
CA LEU A 90 7.54 1.48 1.77
C LEU A 90 8.11 2.78 1.16
N PRO A 91 8.76 3.69 1.92
CA PRO A 91 9.40 4.87 1.34
C PRO A 91 10.55 4.53 0.38
N GLN A 92 11.32 3.47 0.64
CA GLN A 92 12.38 3.02 -0.27
C GLN A 92 11.83 2.42 -1.56
N LEU A 93 10.75 1.63 -1.48
CA LEU A 93 10.04 1.09 -2.64
C LEU A 93 9.46 2.21 -3.51
N PHE A 94 8.83 3.21 -2.91
CA PHE A 94 8.29 4.35 -3.65
C PHE A 94 9.38 5.16 -4.37
N ARG A 95 10.53 5.40 -3.72
CA ARG A 95 11.69 6.03 -4.37
C ARG A 95 12.19 5.19 -5.55
N GLN A 96 12.23 3.86 -5.41
CA GLN A 96 12.59 2.98 -6.51
C GLN A 96 11.60 3.07 -7.67
N LEU A 97 10.30 3.16 -7.37
CA LEU A 97 9.25 3.30 -8.38
C LEU A 97 9.43 4.59 -9.19
N LYS A 98 9.65 5.73 -8.53
CA LYS A 98 9.95 7.01 -9.21
C LYS A 98 11.15 6.89 -10.14
N LYS A 99 12.28 6.37 -9.62
CA LYS A 99 13.49 6.14 -10.42
C LYS A 99 13.24 5.26 -11.65
N ASN A 100 12.38 4.25 -11.53
CA ASN A 100 12.03 3.41 -12.69
C ASN A 100 11.23 4.20 -13.72
N TYR A 101 10.25 5.00 -13.31
CA TYR A 101 9.47 5.83 -14.23
C TYR A 101 10.34 6.86 -14.94
N GLU A 102 11.27 7.51 -14.22
CA GLU A 102 12.27 8.40 -14.79
C GLU A 102 13.16 7.67 -15.81
N LYS A 103 13.74 6.52 -15.42
CA LYS A 103 14.63 5.73 -16.29
C LYS A 103 13.98 5.31 -17.61
N PHE A 104 12.67 5.08 -17.61
CA PHE A 104 11.93 4.65 -18.81
C PHE A 104 11.23 5.80 -19.54
N ASN A 105 11.49 7.07 -19.19
CA ASN A 105 10.83 8.25 -19.75
C ASN A 105 9.29 8.15 -19.67
N LEU A 106 8.77 7.66 -18.54
CA LEU A 106 7.35 7.50 -18.27
C LEU A 106 6.84 8.51 -17.23
N VAL A 107 7.57 9.60 -16.99
CA VAL A 107 7.27 10.58 -15.92
C VAL A 107 5.84 11.12 -16.03
N ASP A 108 5.36 11.35 -17.25
CA ASP A 108 3.98 11.83 -17.51
C ASP A 108 2.89 10.82 -17.12
N LYS A 109 3.26 9.55 -16.96
CA LYS A 109 2.37 8.46 -16.49
C LYS A 109 2.53 8.18 -15.00
N PHE A 110 3.41 8.91 -14.30
CA PHE A 110 3.57 8.78 -12.86
C PHE A 110 2.45 9.55 -12.14
N PRO A 111 1.88 9.01 -11.04
CA PRO A 111 0.79 9.67 -10.33
C PRO A 111 1.18 11.10 -9.91
N PRO A 112 0.44 12.14 -10.37
CA PRO A 112 0.77 13.52 -10.07
C PRO A 112 0.31 13.83 -8.64
N ASN A 113 1.24 13.92 -7.69
CA ASN A 113 0.94 14.53 -6.41
C ASN A 113 2.21 14.93 -5.64
N SER A 114 2.35 16.23 -5.35
CA SER A 114 3.44 16.76 -4.52
C SER A 114 3.41 16.25 -3.07
N THR A 115 2.27 15.74 -2.59
CA THR A 115 2.13 15.28 -1.19
C THR A 115 2.36 13.78 -0.98
N LEU A 116 2.53 12.99 -2.05
CA LEU A 116 2.64 11.52 -1.96
C LEU A 116 3.85 11.07 -1.13
N ASP A 117 5.02 11.69 -1.30
CA ASP A 117 6.21 11.36 -0.51
C ASP A 117 5.97 11.52 0.99
N TRP A 118 5.31 12.62 1.38
CA TRP A 118 4.94 12.87 2.77
C TRP A 118 3.92 11.82 3.25
N SER A 119 2.85 11.59 2.50
CA SER A 119 1.78 10.67 2.90
C SER A 119 2.27 9.22 3.05
N LEU A 120 3.14 8.76 2.16
CA LEU A 120 3.74 7.42 2.25
C LEU A 120 4.72 7.28 3.41
N LYS A 121 5.43 8.36 3.77
CA LYS A 121 6.23 8.40 4.99
C LYS A 121 5.34 8.35 6.23
N GLN A 122 4.23 9.10 6.27
CA GLN A 122 3.31 9.10 7.39
C GLN A 122 2.65 7.74 7.61
N ILE A 123 2.05 7.13 6.58
CA ILE A 123 1.39 5.83 6.73
C ILE A 123 2.37 4.73 7.16
N HIS A 124 3.62 4.80 6.69
CA HIS A 124 4.68 3.89 7.14
C HIS A 124 4.99 4.09 8.62
N ASN A 125 5.12 5.34 9.08
CA ASN A 125 5.37 5.65 10.48
C ASN A 125 4.19 5.23 11.38
N TYR A 126 2.95 5.52 11.00
CA TYR A 126 1.76 5.11 11.75
C TYR A 126 1.68 3.58 11.88
N ARG A 127 1.91 2.85 10.77
CA ARG A 127 1.93 1.39 10.82
C ARG A 127 3.04 0.87 11.73
N ASN A 128 4.25 1.45 11.67
CA ASN A 128 5.34 1.04 12.55
C ASN A 128 4.97 1.30 14.01
N LEU A 129 4.38 2.43 14.32
CA LEU A 129 3.92 2.79 15.65
C LEU A 129 2.93 1.78 16.23
N PHE A 130 2.01 1.25 15.42
CA PHE A 130 1.04 0.24 15.86
C PHE A 130 1.58 -1.20 15.92
N LEU A 131 2.69 -1.49 15.24
CA LEU A 131 3.27 -2.84 15.18
C LEU A 131 4.53 -3.00 16.03
N HIS A 132 5.16 -1.91 16.48
CA HIS A 132 6.28 -1.98 17.41
C HIS A 132 5.78 -2.21 18.83
N PHE A 133 6.41 -3.15 19.53
CA PHE A 133 6.09 -3.61 20.89
C PHE A 133 6.38 -2.59 22.01
N ILE A 134 6.55 -1.29 21.70
CA ILE A 134 6.77 -0.28 22.73
C ILE A 134 5.40 0.17 23.22
N PRO A 135 5.06 0.01 24.51
CA PRO A 135 3.83 0.55 25.07
C PRO A 135 3.89 2.08 24.97
N ALA A 136 3.22 2.64 23.97
CA ALA A 136 3.10 4.07 23.78
C ALA A 136 1.62 4.42 23.64
N GLY A 137 1.15 5.35 24.47
CA GLY A 137 -0.11 6.05 24.20
C GLY A 137 0.11 6.97 22.99
N VAL A 138 -0.75 6.86 21.99
CA VAL A 138 -0.61 7.63 20.75
C VAL A 138 -1.91 8.35 20.45
N SER A 139 -1.81 9.65 20.21
CA SER A 139 -2.86 10.45 19.60
C SER A 139 -2.51 10.74 18.15
N LEU A 140 -3.40 10.40 17.21
CA LEU A 140 -3.26 10.71 15.79
C LEU A 140 -4.42 11.59 15.33
N SER A 141 -4.12 12.56 14.46
CA SER A 141 -5.15 13.39 13.84
C SER A 141 -5.92 12.59 12.77
N LYS A 142 -7.23 12.48 12.92
CA LYS A 142 -8.12 11.85 11.93
C LYS A 142 -8.04 12.56 10.58
N ILE A 143 -7.96 13.89 10.55
CA ILE A 143 -7.78 14.68 9.32
C ILE A 143 -6.50 14.27 8.58
N ASN A 144 -5.39 14.08 9.32
CA ASN A 144 -4.15 13.62 8.72
C ASN A 144 -4.27 12.20 8.16
N ILE A 145 -4.93 11.29 8.88
CA ILE A 145 -5.17 9.92 8.40
C ILE A 145 -6.01 9.93 7.13
N ILE A 146 -7.06 10.75 7.06
CA ILE A 146 -7.92 10.89 5.88
C ILE A 146 -7.13 11.42 4.69
N ARG A 147 -6.33 12.48 4.88
CA ARG A 147 -5.46 13.03 3.81
C ARG A 147 -4.49 11.98 3.28
N VAL A 148 -3.81 11.29 4.18
CA VAL A 148 -2.89 10.20 3.83
C VAL A 148 -3.64 9.09 3.08
N GLY A 149 -4.85 8.74 3.54
CA GLY A 149 -5.72 7.77 2.90
C GLY A 149 -6.03 8.14 1.45
N LEU A 150 -6.49 9.36 1.21
CA LEU A 150 -6.82 9.86 -0.13
C LEU A 150 -5.62 9.84 -1.07
N ASP A 151 -4.44 10.25 -0.60
CA ASP A 151 -3.22 10.19 -1.39
C ASP A 151 -2.84 8.74 -1.75
N CYS A 152 -2.91 7.83 -0.78
CA CYS A 152 -2.67 6.40 -1.01
C CYS A 152 -3.66 5.81 -2.03
N MET A 153 -4.94 6.17 -1.96
CA MET A 153 -5.95 5.71 -2.92
C MET A 153 -5.71 6.23 -4.33
N LYS A 154 -5.26 7.49 -4.49
CA LYS A 154 -4.84 8.01 -5.79
C LYS A 154 -3.70 7.18 -6.39
N LEU A 155 -2.67 6.87 -5.59
CA LEU A 155 -1.56 6.02 -6.03
C LEU A 155 -2.02 4.61 -6.41
N ILE A 156 -2.85 3.98 -5.58
CA ILE A 156 -3.40 2.64 -5.84
C ILE A 156 -4.18 2.63 -7.16
N LYS A 157 -5.09 3.59 -7.38
CA LYS A 157 -5.88 3.69 -8.61
C LYS A 157 -5.01 3.83 -9.85
N SER A 158 -4.02 4.73 -9.81
CA SER A 158 -3.14 4.97 -10.95
C SER A 158 -2.29 3.74 -11.28
N LEU A 159 -1.73 3.07 -10.27
CA LEU A 159 -0.95 1.86 -10.49
C LEU A 159 -1.80 0.67 -10.95
N LEU A 160 -3.03 0.53 -10.44
CA LEU A 160 -3.93 -0.56 -10.83
C LEU A 160 -4.54 -0.39 -12.22
N PHE A 161 -4.96 0.81 -12.57
CA PHE A 161 -5.86 1.04 -13.70
C PHE A 161 -5.24 1.83 -14.85
N GLU A 162 -4.19 2.62 -14.59
CA GLU A 162 -3.59 3.52 -15.59
C GLU A 162 -2.20 3.05 -16.02
N SER A 163 -1.46 2.35 -15.14
CA SER A 163 -0.07 1.99 -15.40
C SER A 163 0.13 0.89 -16.47
N GLY A 164 -0.87 0.03 -16.67
CA GLY A 164 -0.78 -1.17 -17.51
C GLY A 164 0.22 -2.23 -17.01
N ARG A 165 0.76 -2.09 -15.80
CA ARG A 165 1.81 -2.99 -15.24
C ARG A 165 1.25 -4.14 -14.42
N ILE A 166 0.01 -4.02 -13.94
CA ILE A 166 -0.62 -4.99 -13.07
C ILE A 166 -1.86 -5.53 -13.79
N ASN A 167 -1.92 -6.86 -13.91
CA ASN A 167 -3.05 -7.54 -14.52
C ASN A 167 -3.74 -8.41 -13.48
N PHE A 168 -5.05 -8.21 -13.33
CA PHE A 168 -5.95 -9.02 -12.53
C PHE A 168 -7.00 -9.63 -13.45
N ASN A 169 -7.56 -10.78 -13.08
CA ASN A 169 -8.68 -11.34 -13.83
C ASN A 169 -9.96 -10.50 -13.62
N ASN A 170 -10.98 -10.75 -14.43
CA ASN A 170 -12.23 -9.97 -14.39
C ASN A 170 -12.94 -10.00 -13.02
N HIS A 171 -12.86 -11.12 -12.31
CA HIS A 171 -13.47 -11.26 -10.99
C HIS A 171 -12.73 -10.42 -9.93
N GLU A 172 -11.41 -10.53 -9.89
CA GLU A 172 -10.54 -9.73 -9.02
C GLU A 172 -10.69 -8.24 -9.30
N TYR A 173 -10.73 -7.86 -10.57
CA TYR A 173 -10.94 -6.47 -11.00
C TYR A 173 -12.25 -5.89 -10.48
N LYS A 174 -13.34 -6.68 -10.52
CA LYS A 174 -14.65 -6.27 -9.97
C LYS A 174 -14.59 -6.03 -8.47
N ILE A 175 -13.91 -6.90 -7.72
CA ILE A 175 -13.71 -6.75 -6.26
C ILE A 175 -12.92 -5.47 -5.97
N LEU A 176 -11.80 -5.27 -6.66
CA LEU A 176 -10.95 -4.10 -6.51
C LEU A 176 -11.70 -2.80 -6.78
N LYS A 177 -12.41 -2.72 -7.91
CA LYS A 177 -13.18 -1.52 -8.29
C LYS A 177 -14.25 -1.16 -7.27
N ASN A 178 -15.00 -2.15 -6.79
CA ASN A 178 -16.03 -1.93 -5.77
C ASN A 178 -15.42 -1.48 -4.43
N SER A 179 -14.35 -2.14 -4.00
CA SER A 179 -13.68 -1.84 -2.74
C SER A 179 -13.06 -0.44 -2.75
N ILE A 180 -12.39 -0.07 -3.84
CA ILE A 180 -11.81 1.28 -4.03
C ILE A 180 -12.90 2.34 -4.01
N LYS A 181 -14.01 2.13 -4.73
CA LYS A 181 -15.16 3.05 -4.74
C LYS A 181 -15.68 3.28 -3.32
N THR A 182 -15.79 2.22 -2.53
CA THR A 182 -16.24 2.33 -1.15
C THR A 182 -15.24 3.09 -0.28
N ILE A 183 -13.94 2.78 -0.36
CA ILE A 183 -12.92 3.49 0.43
C ILE A 183 -12.92 4.98 0.09
N ASP A 184 -12.92 5.34 -1.18
CA ASP A 184 -12.97 6.75 -1.62
C ASP A 184 -14.21 7.45 -1.07
N ALA A 185 -15.40 6.85 -1.22
CA ALA A 185 -16.64 7.43 -0.72
C ALA A 185 -16.63 7.63 0.80
N THR A 186 -16.14 6.64 1.56
CA THR A 186 -16.01 6.77 3.02
C THR A 186 -15.01 7.88 3.39
N LEU A 187 -13.84 7.92 2.77
CA LEU A 187 -12.83 8.95 3.05
C LEU A 187 -13.36 10.36 2.74
N ASP A 188 -14.14 10.53 1.67
CA ASP A 188 -14.78 11.80 1.33
C ASP A 188 -15.85 12.20 2.36
N ILE A 189 -16.66 11.25 2.83
CA ILE A 189 -17.64 11.49 3.91
C ILE A 189 -16.91 11.96 5.18
N GLN A 190 -15.87 11.24 5.60
CA GLN A 190 -15.11 11.60 6.80
C GLN A 190 -14.39 12.94 6.61
N LYS A 191 -13.83 13.22 5.42
CA LYS A 191 -13.22 14.51 5.10
C LYS A 191 -14.20 15.66 5.30
N LYS A 192 -15.43 15.54 4.79
CA LYS A 192 -16.48 16.54 4.98
C LYS A 192 -16.81 16.72 6.46
N LYS A 193 -17.02 15.61 7.17
CA LYS A 193 -17.32 15.59 8.61
C LYS A 193 -16.28 16.36 9.44
N TYR A 194 -14.99 16.08 9.25
CA TYR A 194 -13.94 16.72 10.04
C TYR A 194 -13.50 18.09 9.51
N ASN A 195 -13.77 18.44 8.26
CA ASN A 195 -13.56 19.80 7.76
C ASN A 195 -14.62 20.77 8.30
N CYS A 196 -15.90 20.36 8.38
CA CYS A 196 -16.97 21.20 8.94
C CYS A 196 -16.81 21.45 10.45
N CYS A 197 -16.11 20.58 11.18
CA CYS A 197 -15.84 20.78 12.61
C CYS A 197 -14.71 21.78 12.90
N ASN A 198 -13.86 22.11 11.92
CA ASN A 198 -12.80 23.11 12.11
C ASN A 198 -13.31 24.56 12.02
N ASP A 199 -14.55 24.77 11.57
CA ASP A 199 -15.17 26.10 11.49
C ASP A 199 -15.79 26.57 12.82
N ILE A 200 -15.66 25.79 13.91
CA ILE A 200 -16.25 26.09 15.24
C ILE A 200 -15.19 26.32 16.32
N LEU A 201 -13.91 26.42 15.96
CA LEU A 201 -12.83 26.71 16.91
C LEU A 201 -11.96 27.87 16.42
N TYR A 202 -12.51 29.07 16.48
CA TYR A 202 -11.80 30.34 16.68
C TYR A 202 -12.62 31.25 17.58
#